data_AF-A0A9D9EKG0-F1
#
_entry.id   AF-A0A9D9EKG0-F1
#
_cell.length_a   1.000
_cell.length_b   1.000
_cell.length_c   1.000
_cell.angle_alpha   90.00
_cell.angle_beta   90.00
_cell.angle_gamma   90.00
#
_symmetry.space_group_name_H-M   'P 1'
#
loop_
_entity.id
_entity.type
_entity.pdbx_description
1 polymer ?
#
loop_
_entity_poly.entity_id
_entity_poly.type
_entity_poly.pdbx_seq_one_letter_code
_entity_poly.pdbx_strand_id
1 'polypeptide(L)'
;AEWAESLGLKDFDPGTMQGTTSAGRKQTLLFSTIRYRDPAPVFPEGDQHYVYAPRAIVFTGIADDTPLMAFLSGKYKISGHLTFSDHHRFNESDIRMILGAAESEPTAILVTTEKDSQRLSDMEKIPGTLKKRMFQVPIEAEFLTEEEDAIFRNLLENLL
;
A
#
# COMPACT_ATOMS: atom_id res chain seq x y z
N ALA A 1 -20.91 21.17 4.72
CA ALA A 1 -20.80 19.81 4.16
C ALA A 1 -21.52 18.84 5.10
N GLU A 2 -22.63 18.24 4.69
CA GLU A 2 -23.50 17.44 5.58
C GLU A 2 -22.77 16.25 6.23
N TRP A 3 -21.77 15.67 5.56
CA TRP A 3 -20.99 14.57 6.12
C TRP A 3 -20.19 14.98 7.38
N ALA A 4 -19.78 16.25 7.52
CA ALA A 4 -19.02 16.71 8.68
C ALA A 4 -19.86 16.67 9.96
N GLU A 5 -21.18 16.81 9.83
CA GLU A 5 -22.12 16.69 10.96
C GLU A 5 -22.14 15.27 11.53
N SER A 6 -21.94 14.24 10.70
CA SER A 6 -21.81 12.85 11.15
C SER A 6 -20.55 12.61 12.00
N LEU A 7 -19.55 13.48 11.89
CA LEU A 7 -18.35 13.49 12.72
C LEU A 7 -18.49 14.41 13.95
N GLY A 8 -19.68 14.97 14.19
CA GLY A 8 -19.98 15.86 15.31
C GLY A 8 -19.52 17.31 15.14
N LEU A 9 -19.20 17.71 13.90
CA LEU A 9 -18.76 19.06 13.57
C LEU A 9 -19.86 19.84 12.84
N LYS A 10 -20.17 21.02 13.36
CA LYS A 10 -21.03 22.03 12.73
C LYS A 10 -20.19 23.04 11.98
N ASP A 11 -20.81 23.71 11.00
CA ASP A 11 -20.22 24.84 10.28
C ASP A 11 -18.83 24.51 9.68
N PHE A 12 -18.65 23.26 9.21
CA PHE A 12 -17.38 22.86 8.61
C PHE A 12 -17.12 23.62 7.30
N ASP A 13 -15.98 24.32 7.27
CA ASP A 13 -15.49 25.08 6.14
C ASP A 13 -14.31 24.35 5.46
N PRO A 14 -14.49 23.80 4.25
CA PRO A 14 -13.42 23.16 3.50
C PRO A 14 -12.26 24.09 3.11
N GLY A 15 -12.46 25.41 3.08
CA GLY A 15 -11.39 26.35 2.76
C GLY A 15 -10.39 26.54 3.90
N THR A 16 -10.82 26.32 5.14
CA THR A 16 -9.98 26.43 6.34
C THR A 16 -9.77 25.10 7.06
N MET A 17 -10.46 24.05 6.62
CA MET A 17 -10.50 22.74 7.25
C MET A 17 -10.92 22.79 8.73
N GLN A 18 -11.74 23.78 9.10
CA GLN A 18 -12.24 23.98 10.46
C GLN A 18 -13.72 23.68 10.58
N GLY A 19 -14.10 23.02 11.66
CA GLY A 19 -15.49 22.89 12.11
C GLY A 19 -15.61 23.21 13.59
N THR A 20 -16.84 23.31 14.08
CA THR A 20 -17.15 23.60 15.48
C THR A 20 -17.84 22.40 16.13
N THR A 21 -17.27 21.91 17.22
CA THR A 21 -17.86 20.83 18.03
C THR A 21 -19.15 21.28 18.72
N SER A 22 -19.96 20.33 19.20
CA SER A 22 -21.17 20.62 19.99
C SER A 22 -20.92 21.48 21.24
N ALA A 23 -19.70 21.43 21.80
CA ALA A 23 -19.26 22.24 22.92
C ALA A 23 -18.77 23.66 22.52
N GLY A 24 -18.91 24.06 21.26
CA GLY A 24 -18.50 25.38 20.76
C GLY A 24 -16.99 25.53 20.52
N ARG A 25 -16.20 24.45 20.60
CA ARG A 25 -14.76 24.49 20.32
C ARG A 25 -14.50 24.31 18.83
N LYS A 26 -13.58 25.12 18.28
CA LYS A 26 -13.03 24.91 16.94
C LYS A 26 -12.17 23.65 16.90
N GLN A 27 -12.28 22.90 15.82
CA GLN A 27 -11.50 21.69 15.56
C GLN A 27 -11.09 21.66 14.08
N THR A 28 -9.80 21.36 13.84
CA THR A 28 -9.30 21.11 12.50
C THR A 28 -9.57 19.66 12.10
N LEU A 29 -10.04 19.46 10.88
CA LEU A 29 -10.32 18.16 10.31
C LEU A 29 -9.62 18.04 8.96
N LEU A 30 -8.65 17.14 8.90
CA LEU A 30 -7.83 16.86 7.73
C LEU A 30 -8.09 15.45 7.24
N PHE A 31 -7.90 15.22 5.96
CA PHE A 31 -8.11 13.96 5.28
C PHE A 31 -6.83 13.50 4.62
N SER A 32 -6.49 12.24 4.84
CA SER A 32 -5.40 11.58 4.15
C SER A 32 -5.90 10.47 3.24
N THR A 33 -5.09 10.18 2.23
CA THR A 33 -5.24 9.05 1.33
C THR A 33 -3.96 8.21 1.34
N ILE A 34 -4.05 7.03 0.75
CA ILE A 34 -2.92 6.15 0.52
C ILE A 34 -2.31 6.47 -0.84
N ARG A 35 -1.00 6.75 -0.84
CA ARG A 35 -0.20 6.80 -2.06
C ARG A 35 0.67 5.57 -2.16
N TYR A 36 0.48 4.80 -3.22
CA TYR A 36 1.39 3.70 -3.56
C TYR A 36 2.66 4.22 -4.23
N ARG A 37 3.80 3.68 -3.81
CA ARG A 37 5.11 3.96 -4.41
C ARG A 37 5.49 2.92 -5.46
N ASP A 38 6.61 3.15 -6.13
CA ASP A 38 7.19 2.14 -7.01
C ASP A 38 7.59 0.88 -6.23
N PRO A 39 7.47 -0.32 -6.86
CA PRO A 39 7.86 -1.56 -6.20
C PRO A 39 9.30 -1.52 -5.69
N ALA A 40 9.49 -1.92 -4.45
CA ALA A 40 10.78 -2.02 -3.77
C ALA A 40 11.11 -3.49 -3.51
N PRO A 41 12.39 -3.90 -3.57
CA PRO A 41 12.76 -5.30 -3.39
C PRO A 41 12.39 -5.77 -1.97
N VAL A 42 11.77 -6.95 -1.85
CA VAL A 42 11.51 -7.59 -0.54
C VAL A 42 12.81 -8.04 0.11
N PHE A 43 13.74 -8.55 -0.71
CA PHE A 43 15.00 -9.12 -0.26
C PHE A 43 16.20 -8.33 -0.80
N PRO A 44 17.35 -8.30 -0.10
CA PRO A 44 18.57 -7.66 -0.59
C PRO A 44 19.05 -8.18 -1.96
N GLU A 45 18.72 -9.43 -2.30
CA GLU A 45 19.04 -10.05 -3.58
C GLU A 45 18.14 -9.60 -4.74
N GLY A 46 17.16 -8.73 -4.48
CA GLY A 46 16.20 -8.22 -5.47
C GLY A 46 16.88 -7.57 -6.67
N ASP A 47 16.55 -8.07 -7.88
CA ASP A 47 17.10 -7.58 -9.13
C ASP A 47 16.21 -6.48 -9.71
N GLN A 48 16.69 -5.23 -9.63
CA GLN A 48 15.95 -4.03 -10.04
C GLN A 48 15.48 -4.04 -11.50
N HIS A 49 16.05 -4.87 -12.38
CA HIS A 49 15.57 -4.98 -13.76
C HIS A 49 14.11 -5.42 -13.85
N TYR A 50 13.62 -6.19 -12.87
CA TYR A 50 12.21 -6.63 -12.84
C TYR A 50 11.22 -5.49 -12.58
N VAL A 51 11.64 -4.37 -11.99
CA VAL A 51 10.75 -3.19 -11.83
C VAL A 51 10.25 -2.68 -13.18
N TYR A 52 11.05 -2.85 -14.23
CA TYR A 52 10.73 -2.49 -15.61
C TYR A 52 10.11 -3.63 -16.42
N ALA A 53 9.79 -4.77 -15.79
CA ALA A 53 9.14 -5.88 -16.48
C ALA A 53 7.78 -5.44 -17.03
N PRO A 54 7.36 -5.92 -18.22
CA PRO A 54 6.06 -5.57 -18.79
C PRO A 54 4.88 -6.30 -18.10
N ARG A 55 5.16 -7.35 -17.33
CA ARG A 55 4.17 -8.26 -16.74
C ARG A 55 4.43 -8.42 -15.25
N ALA A 56 3.35 -8.53 -14.49
CA ALA A 56 3.40 -8.76 -13.05
C ALA A 56 2.53 -9.95 -12.65
N ILE A 57 3.04 -10.76 -11.73
CA ILE A 57 2.24 -11.68 -10.94
C ILE A 57 2.07 -11.04 -9.57
N VAL A 58 0.82 -10.83 -9.16
CA VAL A 58 0.50 -10.22 -7.87
C VAL A 58 0.12 -11.33 -6.89
N PHE A 59 0.53 -11.21 -5.64
CA PHE A 59 0.10 -12.11 -4.59
C PHE A 59 -0.11 -11.37 -3.27
N THR A 60 -1.22 -11.66 -2.58
CA THR A 60 -1.73 -10.83 -1.48
C THR A 60 -2.34 -11.69 -0.37
N GLY A 61 -2.08 -11.32 0.89
CA GLY A 61 -2.66 -11.92 2.09
C GLY A 61 -3.36 -10.87 2.96
N ILE A 62 -4.13 -9.99 2.30
CA ILE A 62 -4.87 -8.87 2.91
C ILE A 62 -6.36 -8.94 2.56
N ALA A 63 -7.21 -8.31 3.37
CA ALA A 63 -8.67 -8.36 3.21
C ALA A 63 -9.21 -7.80 1.88
N ASP A 64 -8.62 -6.70 1.39
CA ASP A 64 -9.02 -6.07 0.12
C ASP A 64 -7.78 -5.56 -0.62
N ASP A 65 -7.49 -6.18 -1.76
CA ASP A 65 -6.39 -5.81 -2.65
C ASP A 65 -6.84 -5.01 -3.88
N THR A 66 -8.12 -4.65 -3.98
CA THR A 66 -8.67 -3.90 -5.12
C THR A 66 -7.89 -2.61 -5.41
N PRO A 67 -7.53 -1.77 -4.42
CA PRO A 67 -6.76 -0.54 -4.69
C PRO A 67 -5.35 -0.83 -5.20
N LEU A 68 -4.70 -1.87 -4.68
CA LEU A 68 -3.37 -2.29 -5.12
C LEU A 68 -3.42 -2.80 -6.57
N MET A 69 -4.43 -3.61 -6.90
CA MET A 69 -4.61 -4.15 -8.25
C MET A 69 -4.88 -3.04 -9.27
N ALA A 70 -5.67 -2.03 -8.91
CA ALA A 70 -5.91 -0.86 -9.76
C ALA A 70 -4.61 -0.10 -10.02
N PHE A 71 -3.82 0.17 -8.97
CA PHE A 71 -2.51 0.81 -9.10
C PHE A 71 -1.55 0.02 -9.99
N LEU A 72 -1.41 -1.29 -9.76
CA LEU A 72 -0.49 -2.14 -10.52
C LEU A 72 -0.92 -2.34 -11.97
N SER A 73 -2.22 -2.38 -12.26
CA SER A 73 -2.73 -2.51 -13.63
C SER A 73 -2.41 -1.28 -14.49
N GLY A 74 -2.18 -0.12 -13.88
CA GLY A 74 -1.68 1.08 -14.58
C GLY A 74 -0.20 0.98 -14.96
N LYS A 75 0.58 0.07 -14.36
CA LYS A 75 2.03 -0.09 -14.56
C LYS A 75 2.41 -1.36 -15.30
N TYR A 76 1.67 -2.44 -15.09
CA TYR A 76 2.00 -3.79 -15.53
C TYR A 76 0.79 -4.47 -16.18
N LYS A 77 1.04 -5.34 -17.16
CA LYS A 77 0.05 -6.33 -17.57
C LYS A 77 0.01 -7.44 -16.53
N ILE A 78 -1.04 -7.48 -15.71
CA ILE A 78 -1.22 -8.53 -14.71
C ILE A 78 -1.39 -9.90 -15.41
N SER A 79 -0.47 -10.81 -15.14
CA SER A 79 -0.40 -12.15 -15.75
C SER A 79 -0.78 -13.27 -14.79
N GLY A 80 -0.84 -12.97 -13.49
CA GLY A 80 -1.33 -13.89 -12.46
C GLY A 80 -1.70 -13.13 -11.20
N HIS A 81 -2.68 -13.65 -10.46
CA HIS A 81 -3.07 -13.12 -9.17
C HIS A 81 -3.30 -14.27 -8.19
N LEU A 82 -2.53 -14.34 -7.12
CA LEU A 82 -2.63 -15.35 -6.07
C LEU A 82 -3.14 -14.70 -4.78
N THR A 83 -4.41 -14.91 -4.46
CA THR A 83 -5.04 -14.34 -3.27
C THR A 83 -5.05 -15.36 -2.12
N PHE A 84 -4.60 -14.92 -0.96
CA PHE A 84 -4.61 -15.66 0.30
C PHE A 84 -5.56 -14.99 1.30
N SER A 85 -5.91 -15.68 2.38
CA SER A 85 -6.78 -15.11 3.42
C SER A 85 -6.14 -13.89 4.09
N ASP A 86 -6.95 -12.98 4.63
CA ASP A 86 -6.41 -11.86 5.41
C ASP A 86 -5.54 -12.37 6.57
N HIS A 87 -4.45 -11.64 6.85
CA HIS A 87 -3.44 -12.05 7.81
C HIS A 87 -2.76 -13.41 7.53
N HIS A 88 -2.72 -13.85 6.26
CA HIS A 88 -2.13 -15.14 5.88
C HIS A 88 -0.71 -15.34 6.41
N ARG A 89 -0.46 -16.48 7.04
CA ARG A 89 0.88 -16.94 7.38
C ARG A 89 1.39 -17.83 6.26
N PHE A 90 2.32 -17.29 5.46
CA PHE A 90 2.93 -18.03 4.37
C PHE A 90 3.64 -19.29 4.88
N ASN A 91 3.45 -20.38 4.15
CA ASN A 91 4.08 -21.67 4.39
C ASN A 91 4.78 -22.18 3.12
N GLU A 92 5.48 -23.32 3.22
CA GLU A 92 6.23 -23.88 2.10
C GLU A 92 5.36 -24.22 0.87
N SER A 93 4.10 -24.57 1.08
CA SER A 93 3.18 -24.85 -0.04
C SER A 93 2.84 -23.58 -0.81
N ASP A 94 2.67 -22.46 -0.12
CA ASP A 94 2.43 -21.16 -0.76
C ASP A 94 3.65 -20.74 -1.57
N ILE A 95 4.86 -20.93 -1.03
CA ILE A 95 6.11 -20.66 -1.75
C ILE A 95 6.23 -21.54 -3.01
N ARG A 96 5.84 -22.82 -2.94
CA ARG A 96 5.79 -23.70 -4.12
C ARG A 96 4.79 -23.19 -5.16
N MET A 97 3.63 -22.69 -4.73
CA MET A 97 2.62 -22.11 -5.63
C MET A 97 3.15 -20.85 -6.32
N ILE A 98 3.76 -19.93 -5.56
CA ILE A 98 4.38 -18.71 -6.09
C ILE A 98 5.53 -19.07 -7.04
N LEU A 99 6.34 -20.09 -6.71
CA LEU A 99 7.40 -20.59 -7.57
C LEU A 99 6.87 -21.09 -8.91
N GLY A 100 5.83 -21.93 -8.90
CA GLY A 100 5.22 -22.42 -10.13
C GLY A 100 4.67 -21.30 -11.02
N ALA A 101 4.04 -20.28 -10.43
CA ALA A 101 3.60 -19.10 -11.16
C ALA A 101 4.79 -18.34 -11.76
N ALA A 102 5.86 -18.14 -10.99
CA ALA A 102 7.08 -17.45 -11.43
C ALA A 102 7.81 -18.20 -12.56
N GLU A 103 7.80 -19.53 -12.54
CA GLU A 103 8.38 -20.39 -13.59
C GLU A 103 7.57 -20.33 -14.89
N SER A 104 6.24 -20.20 -14.80
CA SER A 104 5.37 -20.05 -15.98
C SER A 104 5.54 -18.70 -16.70
N GLU A 105 6.01 -17.68 -16.00
CA GLU A 105 6.25 -16.32 -16.52
C GLU A 105 7.64 -15.82 -16.10
N PRO A 106 8.74 -16.33 -16.69
CA PRO A 106 10.11 -16.10 -16.21
C PRO A 106 10.55 -14.63 -16.14
N THR A 107 9.92 -13.76 -16.94
CA THR A 107 10.25 -12.33 -17.04
C THR A 107 9.35 -11.43 -16.19
N ALA A 108 8.31 -11.98 -15.56
CA ALA A 108 7.39 -11.18 -14.76
C ALA A 108 8.01 -10.75 -13.42
N ILE A 109 7.65 -9.55 -12.96
CA ILE A 109 7.88 -9.16 -11.56
C ILE A 109 6.87 -9.88 -10.65
N LEU A 110 7.29 -10.29 -9.46
CA LEU A 110 6.40 -10.82 -8.43
C LEU A 110 6.14 -9.71 -7.42
N VAL A 111 4.89 -9.29 -7.27
CA VAL A 111 4.53 -8.11 -6.50
C VAL A 111 3.59 -8.47 -5.36
N THR A 112 3.85 -7.92 -4.17
CA THR A 112 3.03 -8.11 -2.97
C THR A 112 2.93 -6.82 -2.14
N THR A 113 2.27 -6.88 -0.99
CA THR A 113 2.15 -5.75 -0.06
C THR A 113 3.35 -5.68 0.90
N GLU A 114 3.59 -4.52 1.54
CA GLU A 114 4.58 -4.44 2.62
C GLU A 114 4.24 -5.38 3.78
N LYS A 115 2.96 -5.52 4.12
CA LYS A 115 2.51 -6.41 5.20
C LYS A 115 2.85 -7.88 4.92
N ASP A 116 2.63 -8.32 3.69
CA ASP A 116 2.94 -9.69 3.29
C ASP A 116 4.44 -9.91 3.16
N SER A 117 5.17 -8.92 2.65
CA SER A 117 6.63 -8.90 2.61
C SER A 117 7.27 -9.12 3.98
N GLN A 118 6.78 -8.45 5.03
CA GLN A 118 7.27 -8.66 6.41
C GLN A 118 7.04 -10.11 6.89
N ARG A 119 5.94 -10.75 6.47
CA ARG A 119 5.67 -12.15 6.82
C ARG A 119 6.54 -13.13 6.02
N LEU A 120 6.92 -12.75 4.80
CA LEU A 120 7.86 -13.52 3.98
C LEU A 120 9.29 -13.43 4.50
N SER A 121 9.70 -12.28 5.05
CA SER A 121 11.06 -12.12 5.61
C SER A 121 11.32 -13.03 6.81
N ASP A 122 10.27 -13.47 7.51
CA ASP A 122 10.37 -14.43 8.62
C ASP A 122 10.56 -15.88 8.14
N MET A 123 10.45 -16.15 6.83
CA MET A 123 10.60 -17.50 6.29
C MET A 123 12.07 -17.86 6.04
N GLU A 124 12.51 -18.98 6.61
CA GLU A 124 13.90 -19.45 6.47
C GLU A 124 14.27 -19.86 5.03
N LYS A 125 13.32 -20.35 4.24
CA LYS A 125 13.60 -21.04 2.96
C LYS A 125 12.80 -20.47 1.79
N ILE A 126 13.22 -19.29 1.33
CA ILE A 126 12.74 -18.74 0.05
C ILE A 126 13.80 -18.99 -1.03
N PRO A 127 13.45 -19.66 -2.14
CA PRO A 127 14.36 -19.89 -3.26
C PRO A 127 15.00 -18.59 -3.76
N GLY A 128 16.31 -18.60 -4.02
CA GLY A 128 17.04 -17.40 -4.48
C GLY A 128 16.50 -16.83 -5.80
N THR A 129 15.91 -17.68 -6.65
CA THR A 129 15.22 -17.26 -7.88
C THR A 129 13.99 -16.39 -7.59
N LEU A 130 13.26 -16.68 -6.51
CA LEU A 130 12.13 -15.86 -6.06
C LEU A 130 12.62 -14.59 -5.37
N LYS A 131 13.65 -14.67 -4.53
CA LYS A 131 14.20 -13.49 -3.83
C LYS A 131 14.60 -12.37 -4.79
N LYS A 132 15.17 -12.73 -5.95
CA LYS A 132 15.53 -11.77 -7.01
C LYS A 132 14.33 -11.04 -7.64
N ARG A 133 13.12 -11.61 -7.52
CA ARG A 133 11.93 -11.21 -8.29
C ARG A 133 10.79 -10.71 -7.43
N MET A 134 10.88 -10.84 -6.11
CA MET A 134 9.85 -10.42 -5.15
C MET A 134 10.02 -8.96 -4.76
N PHE A 135 8.98 -8.18 -5.02
CA PHE A 135 8.89 -6.76 -4.70
C PHE A 135 7.64 -6.49 -3.88
N GLN A 136 7.78 -5.65 -2.87
CA GLN A 136 6.66 -5.07 -2.14
C GLN A 136 6.26 -3.74 -2.79
N VAL A 137 5.00 -3.36 -2.69
CA VAL A 137 4.56 -2.00 -3.04
C VAL A 137 4.42 -1.18 -1.77
N PRO A 138 5.32 -0.20 -1.53
CA PRO A 138 5.23 0.64 -0.36
C PRO A 138 4.03 1.57 -0.41
N ILE A 139 3.48 1.88 0.77
CA ILE A 139 2.46 2.92 0.92
C ILE A 139 2.96 4.09 1.76
N GLU A 140 2.53 5.29 1.39
CA GLU A 140 2.69 6.52 2.17
C GLU A 140 1.30 7.10 2.45
N ALA A 141 1.14 7.71 3.63
CA ALA A 141 -0.01 8.57 3.89
C ALA A 141 0.29 9.95 3.31
N GLU A 142 -0.63 10.50 2.53
CA GLU A 142 -0.56 11.86 2.02
C GLU A 142 -1.88 12.58 2.30
N PHE A 143 -1.84 13.89 2.51
CA PHE A 143 -3.07 14.69 2.57
C PHE A 143 -3.67 14.84 1.18
N LEU A 144 -4.99 15.03 1.09
CA LEU A 144 -5.67 15.20 -0.18
C LEU A 144 -5.28 16.49 -0.92
N THR A 145 -4.83 17.52 -0.20
CA THR A 145 -4.35 18.77 -0.79
C THR A 145 -3.08 19.30 -0.11
N GLU A 146 -2.36 20.18 -0.81
CA GLU A 146 -1.17 20.85 -0.28
C GLU A 146 -1.53 21.81 0.89
N GLU A 147 -2.73 22.39 0.85
CA GLU A 147 -3.23 23.25 1.93
C GLU A 147 -3.43 22.45 3.23
N GLU A 148 -3.97 21.24 3.14
CA GLU A 148 -4.13 20.34 4.29
C GLU A 148 -2.77 19.94 4.89
N ASP A 149 -1.78 19.61 4.06
CA ASP A 149 -0.41 19.33 4.51
C ASP A 149 0.21 20.55 5.21
N ALA A 150 0.05 21.75 4.63
CA ALA A 150 0.52 22.99 5.24
C ALA A 150 -0.15 23.27 6.59
N ILE A 151 -1.47 23.05 6.71
CA ILE A 151 -2.19 23.19 7.97
C ILE A 151 -1.63 22.21 9.01
N PHE A 152 -1.42 20.95 8.65
CA PHE A 152 -0.88 19.94 9.56
C PHE A 152 0.52 20.31 10.07
N ARG A 153 1.42 20.73 9.17
CA ARG A 153 2.79 21.15 9.54
C ARG A 153 2.78 22.33 10.51
N ASN A 154 1.98 23.35 10.23
CA ASN A 154 1.82 24.49 11.12
C ASN A 154 1.28 24.07 12.51
N LEU A 155 0.36 23.11 12.57
CA LEU A 155 -0.13 22.58 13.85
C LEU A 155 0.97 21.87 14.64
N LEU A 156 1.82 21.08 13.98
CA LEU A 156 2.95 20.41 14.61
C LEU A 156 3.99 21.40 15.15
N GLU A 157 4.34 22.43 14.39
CA GLU A 157 5.31 23.45 14.80
C GLU A 157 4.83 24.22 16.04
N ASN A 158 3.53 24.52 16.15
CA ASN A 158 2.97 25.21 17.31
C ASN A 158 2.82 24.32 18.56
N LEU A 159 3.07 23.01 18.44
CA LEU A 159 3.06 22.05 19.55
C LEU A 159 4.46 21.78 20.13
N LEU A 160 5.52 22.15 19.40
CA LEU A 160 6.93 21.99 19.79
C LEU A 160 7.49 23.28 20.39
#